data_AF-A0A1Q7B006-F1
#
_entry.id   AF-A0A1Q7B006-F1
#
_cell.length_a   1.000
_cell.length_b   1.000
_cell.length_c   1.000
_cell.angle_alpha   90.00
_cell.angle_beta   90.00
_cell.angle_gamma   90.00
#
_symmetry.space_group_name_H-M   'P 1'
#
loop_
_entity.id
_entity.type
_entity.pdbx_description
1 polymer ?
#
loop_
_entity_poly.entity_id
_entity_poly.type
_entity_poly.pdbx_seq_one_letter_code
_entity_poly.pdbx_strand_id
1 'polypeptide(L)'
;MDESQLIARVRAGDSAAERALYDAHVDRVYRLAFRLAGDDALAQDFTQETFIRAFDRLRHAEPDLKARLKQAIDDLPEGYRTVFLMHDVEGYTHEEIGVALGVETGTSKAQLSRARAKLRVALSDFAGEWVQ
;
A
#
# COMPACT_ATOMS: atom_id res chain seq x y z
N MET A 1 -26.25 -6.90 -1.19
CA MET A 1 -24.78 -6.83 -1.37
C MET A 1 -24.19 -6.41 -0.05
N ASP A 2 -23.06 -7.00 0.34
CA ASP A 2 -22.33 -6.63 1.55
C ASP A 2 -21.44 -5.41 1.30
N GLU A 3 -21.31 -4.51 2.28
CA GLU A 3 -20.50 -3.29 2.20
C GLU A 3 -19.03 -3.63 1.90
N SER A 4 -18.52 -4.73 2.48
CA SER A 4 -17.18 -5.25 2.22
C SER A 4 -16.95 -5.60 0.75
N GLN A 5 -17.97 -6.13 0.07
CA GLN A 5 -17.89 -6.47 -1.36
C GLN A 5 -17.90 -5.21 -2.24
N LEU A 6 -18.67 -4.18 -1.86
CA LEU A 6 -18.65 -2.89 -2.56
C LEU A 6 -17.28 -2.22 -2.42
N ILE A 7 -16.70 -2.23 -1.21
CA ILE A 7 -15.36 -1.68 -0.96
C ILE A 7 -14.30 -2.39 -1.81
N ALA A 8 -14.36 -3.72 -1.92
CA ALA A 8 -13.44 -4.48 -2.76
C ALA A 8 -13.57 -4.13 -4.24
N ARG A 9 -14.80 -3.90 -4.73
CA ARG A 9 -15.06 -3.49 -6.11
C ARG A 9 -14.59 -2.05 -6.39
N VAL A 10 -14.77 -1.13 -5.45
CA VAL A 10 -14.22 0.24 -5.57
C VAL A 10 -12.70 0.22 -5.68
N ARG A 11 -12.02 -0.60 -4.85
CA ARG A 11 -10.57 -0.81 -4.95
C ARG A 11 -10.13 -1.34 -6.32
N ALA A 12 -11.01 -2.06 -7.02
CA ALA A 12 -10.76 -2.56 -8.36
C ALA A 12 -11.15 -1.57 -9.49
N GLY A 13 -11.55 -0.33 -9.14
CA GLY A 13 -11.92 0.72 -10.10
C GLY A 13 -13.37 0.69 -10.59
N ASP A 14 -14.27 -0.03 -9.90
CA ASP A 14 -15.69 -0.14 -10.29
C ASP A 14 -16.52 1.08 -9.87
N SER A 15 -16.82 1.96 -10.82
CA SER A 15 -17.63 3.17 -10.59
C SER A 15 -19.08 2.88 -10.16
N ALA A 16 -19.65 1.72 -10.52
CA ALA A 16 -21.00 1.36 -10.08
C ALA A 16 -21.00 0.99 -8.58
N ALA A 17 -19.90 0.43 -8.08
CA ALA A 17 -19.72 0.17 -6.66
C ALA A 17 -19.52 1.47 -5.85
N GLU A 18 -18.79 2.45 -6.40
CA GLU A 18 -18.65 3.78 -5.78
C GLU A 18 -20.02 4.45 -5.64
N ARG A 19 -20.82 4.41 -6.71
CA ARG A 19 -22.18 4.98 -6.70
C ARG A 19 -23.06 4.30 -5.64
N ALA A 20 -23.02 2.97 -5.56
CA ALA A 20 -23.80 2.22 -4.56
C ALA A 20 -23.39 2.57 -3.12
N LEU A 21 -22.10 2.74 -2.84
CA LEU A 21 -21.62 3.21 -1.54
C LEU A 21 -22.00 4.65 -1.26
N TYR A 22 -21.95 5.53 -2.26
CA TYR A 22 -22.41 6.90 -2.10
C TYR A 22 -23.90 6.94 -1.72
N ASP A 23 -24.76 6.31 -2.51
CA ASP A 23 -26.21 6.31 -2.28
C ASP A 23 -26.58 5.68 -0.93
N ALA A 24 -25.82 4.68 -0.45
CA ALA A 24 -26.07 4.03 0.85
C ALA A 24 -25.64 4.86 2.09
N HIS A 25 -24.80 5.88 1.92
CA HIS A 25 -24.19 6.61 3.04
C HIS A 25 -24.39 8.12 3.01
N VAL A 26 -24.74 8.72 1.86
CA VAL A 26 -24.83 10.18 1.68
C VAL A 26 -25.74 10.84 2.71
N ASP A 27 -26.93 10.29 2.97
CA ASP A 27 -27.88 10.85 3.93
C ASP A 27 -27.35 10.87 5.37
N ARG A 28 -26.52 9.89 5.75
CA ARG A 28 -25.95 9.82 7.10
C ARG A 28 -24.81 10.81 7.26
N VAL A 29 -23.95 10.90 6.24
CA VAL A 29 -22.82 11.84 6.21
C VAL A 29 -23.33 13.29 6.18
N TYR A 30 -24.30 13.58 5.31
CA TYR A 30 -24.91 14.91 5.21
C TYR A 30 -25.58 15.33 6.52
N ARG A 31 -26.38 14.45 7.15
CA ARG A 31 -27.01 14.77 8.45
C ARG A 31 -26.00 15.04 9.55
N LEU A 32 -24.85 14.36 9.55
CA LEU A 32 -23.77 14.63 10.49
C LEU A 32 -23.11 15.97 10.19
N ALA A 33 -22.77 16.24 8.94
CA ALA A 33 -22.17 17.50 8.51
C ALA A 33 -23.08 18.69 8.84
N PHE A 34 -24.38 18.59 8.56
CA PHE A 34 -25.37 19.61 8.88
C PHE A 34 -25.49 19.87 10.39
N ARG A 35 -25.49 18.81 11.21
CA ARG A 35 -25.54 18.96 12.68
C ARG A 35 -24.32 19.69 13.23
N LEU A 36 -23.15 19.54 12.59
CA LEU A 36 -21.91 20.16 13.03
C LEU A 36 -21.73 21.58 12.50
N ALA A 37 -22.09 21.83 11.24
CA ALA A 37 -21.90 23.11 10.58
C ALA A 37 -23.06 24.09 10.79
N GLY A 38 -24.30 23.58 10.95
CA GLY A 38 -25.51 24.39 11.07
C GLY A 38 -25.90 25.16 9.80
N ASP A 39 -25.20 24.92 8.69
CA ASP A 39 -25.38 25.61 7.41
C ASP A 39 -25.46 24.57 6.27
N ASP A 40 -26.40 24.78 5.34
CA ASP A 40 -26.65 23.85 4.24
C ASP A 40 -25.51 23.81 3.23
N ALA A 41 -24.96 24.97 2.85
CA ALA A 41 -23.88 25.03 1.87
C ALA A 41 -22.61 24.35 2.40
N LEU A 42 -22.24 24.64 3.65
CA LEU A 42 -21.13 23.97 4.31
C LEU A 42 -21.36 22.46 4.49
N ALA A 43 -22.59 22.04 4.79
CA ALA A 43 -22.92 20.62 4.93
C ALA A 43 -22.76 19.87 3.60
N GLN A 44 -23.17 20.48 2.48
CA GLN A 44 -23.00 19.93 1.15
C GLN A 44 -21.51 19.80 0.80
N ASP A 45 -20.73 20.86 1.01
CA ASP A 45 -19.29 20.89 0.74
C ASP A 45 -18.55 19.83 1.55
N PHE A 46 -18.79 19.74 2.86
CA PHE A 46 -18.16 18.73 3.71
C PHE A 46 -18.55 17.30 3.34
N THR A 47 -19.81 17.10 2.94
CA THR A 47 -20.26 15.78 2.48
C THR A 47 -19.51 15.38 1.21
N GLN A 48 -19.44 16.29 0.24
CA GLN A 48 -18.74 16.05 -1.02
C GLN A 48 -17.25 15.77 -0.77
N GLU A 49 -16.57 16.63 0.00
CA GLU A 49 -15.15 16.48 0.31
C GLU A 49 -14.87 15.16 1.05
N THR A 50 -15.75 14.75 1.96
CA THR A 50 -15.62 13.47 2.68
C THR A 50 -15.65 12.29 1.72
N PHE A 51 -16.62 12.26 0.79
CA PHE A 51 -16.71 11.17 -0.18
C PHE A 51 -15.56 11.19 -1.19
N ILE A 52 -15.15 12.36 -1.69
CA ILE A 52 -13.98 12.49 -2.59
C ILE A 52 -12.76 11.89 -1.91
N ARG A 53 -12.46 12.32 -0.67
CA ARG A 53 -11.30 11.82 0.08
C ARG A 53 -11.43 10.35 0.46
N ALA A 54 -12.63 9.85 0.73
CA ALA A 54 -12.86 8.45 1.06
C ALA A 54 -12.64 7.54 -0.15
N PHE A 55 -13.24 7.85 -1.30
CA PHE A 55 -13.08 7.07 -2.52
C PHE A 55 -11.67 7.16 -3.07
N ASP A 56 -11.03 8.34 -2.98
CA ASP A 56 -9.63 8.48 -3.34
C ASP A 56 -8.73 7.57 -2.51
N ARG A 57 -8.94 7.53 -1.19
CA ARG A 57 -8.26 6.56 -0.32
C ARG A 57 -8.66 5.12 -0.58
N LEU A 58 -9.85 4.83 -1.10
CA LEU A 58 -10.21 3.45 -1.43
C LEU A 58 -9.54 2.99 -2.73
N ARG A 59 -9.38 3.87 -3.72
CA ARG A 59 -8.65 3.58 -4.96
C ARG A 59 -7.14 3.55 -4.76
N HIS A 60 -6.61 4.44 -3.92
CA HIS A 60 -5.17 4.63 -3.71
C HIS A 60 -4.67 4.17 -2.34
N ALA A 61 -5.51 3.62 -1.46
CA ALA A 61 -4.97 2.76 -0.41
C ALA A 61 -4.09 1.75 -1.14
N GLU A 62 -2.91 1.47 -0.62
CA GLU A 62 -1.92 0.65 -1.31
C GLU A 62 -1.95 -0.83 -0.82
N PRO A 63 -3.00 -1.64 -1.08
CA PRO A 63 -2.83 -3.09 -1.13
C PRO A 63 -1.69 -3.47 -2.07
N ASP A 64 -1.48 -2.65 -3.10
CA ASP A 64 -0.58 -2.92 -4.18
C ASP A 64 0.89 -2.85 -3.77
N LEU A 65 1.34 -1.80 -3.07
CA LEU A 65 2.75 -1.72 -2.66
C LEU A 65 3.14 -2.85 -1.72
N LYS A 66 2.30 -3.17 -0.71
CA LYS A 66 2.59 -4.26 0.22
C LYS A 66 2.60 -5.62 -0.48
N ALA A 67 1.61 -5.90 -1.32
CA ALA A 67 1.54 -7.16 -2.06
C ALA A 67 2.69 -7.30 -3.05
N ARG A 68 3.05 -6.22 -3.76
CA ARG A 68 4.15 -6.21 -4.72
C ARG A 68 5.51 -6.23 -4.05
N LEU A 69 5.71 -5.54 -2.93
CA LEU A 69 6.93 -5.66 -2.14
C LEU A 69 7.12 -7.10 -1.67
N LYS A 70 6.04 -7.72 -1.17
CA LYS A 70 6.06 -9.14 -0.80
C LYS A 70 6.43 -10.01 -2.00
N GLN A 71 5.80 -9.80 -3.16
CA GLN A 71 6.10 -10.54 -4.38
C GLN A 71 7.55 -10.35 -4.84
N ALA A 72 8.05 -9.11 -4.83
CA ALA A 72 9.41 -8.78 -5.23
C ALA A 72 10.46 -9.42 -4.30
N ILE A 73 10.19 -9.48 -2.99
CA ILE A 73 11.00 -10.24 -2.03
C ILE A 73 10.91 -11.74 -2.33
N ASP A 74 9.71 -12.25 -2.63
CA ASP A 74 9.46 -13.65 -2.98
C ASP A 74 10.07 -14.08 -4.34
N ASP A 75 10.43 -13.13 -5.20
CA ASP A 75 11.13 -13.38 -6.47
C ASP A 75 12.66 -13.26 -6.35
N LEU A 76 13.18 -12.84 -5.19
CA LEU A 76 14.62 -12.83 -4.94
C LEU A 76 15.15 -14.27 -4.89
N PRO A 77 16.34 -14.54 -5.48
CA PRO A 77 17.08 -15.77 -5.22
C PRO A 77 17.25 -16.00 -3.72
N GLU A 78 17.16 -17.25 -3.28
CA GLU A 78 17.09 -17.62 -1.86
C GLU A 78 18.16 -16.93 -1.00
N GLY A 79 19.44 -17.02 -1.38
CA GLY A 79 20.52 -16.36 -0.62
C GLY A 79 20.37 -14.84 -0.51
N TYR A 80 19.84 -14.18 -1.54
CA TYR A 80 19.63 -12.74 -1.53
C TYR A 80 18.48 -12.36 -0.61
N ARG A 81 17.39 -13.15 -0.64
CA ARG A 81 16.24 -12.97 0.25
C ARG A 81 16.65 -13.16 1.70
N THR A 82 17.35 -14.24 2.03
CA THR A 82 17.75 -14.55 3.40
C THR A 82 18.63 -13.44 3.97
N VAL A 83 19.66 -13.02 3.24
CA VAL A 83 20.54 -11.91 3.69
C VAL A 83 19.78 -10.59 3.80
N PHE A 84 18.87 -10.29 2.87
CA PHE A 84 18.05 -9.08 2.95
C PHE A 84 17.15 -9.06 4.20
N LEU A 85 16.44 -10.16 4.49
CA LEU A 85 15.58 -10.26 5.66
C LEU A 85 16.38 -10.14 6.96
N MET A 86 17.47 -10.89 7.08
CA MET A 86 18.31 -10.84 8.28
C MET A 86 18.89 -9.43 8.50
N HIS A 87 19.35 -8.73 7.46
CA HIS A 87 19.97 -7.41 7.63
C HIS A 87 18.96 -6.26 7.71
N ASP A 88 18.11 -6.09 6.69
CA ASP A 88 17.27 -4.90 6.53
C ASP A 88 15.95 -4.99 7.33
N VAL A 89 15.51 -6.20 7.69
CA VAL A 89 14.26 -6.42 8.45
C VAL A 89 14.55 -6.78 9.90
N GLU A 90 15.48 -7.70 10.15
CA GLU A 90 15.77 -8.21 11.49
C GLU A 90 16.94 -7.49 12.18
N GLY A 91 17.77 -6.76 11.45
CA GLY A 91 18.83 -5.90 12.00
C GLY A 91 20.17 -6.59 12.29
N TYR A 92 20.42 -7.80 11.75
CA TYR A 92 21.69 -8.49 11.91
C TYR A 92 22.83 -7.79 11.14
N THR A 93 24.03 -7.84 11.72
CA THR A 93 25.26 -7.40 11.04
C THR A 93 25.72 -8.42 9.99
N HIS A 94 26.55 -7.99 9.04
CA HIS A 94 27.08 -8.88 8.02
C HIS A 94 27.97 -9.98 8.59
N GLU A 95 28.67 -9.69 9.69
CA GLU A 95 29.48 -10.64 10.43
C GLU A 95 28.61 -11.73 11.07
N GLU A 96 27.52 -11.37 11.74
CA GLU A 96 26.57 -12.32 12.34
C GLU A 96 25.88 -13.18 11.26
N ILE A 97 25.51 -12.58 10.13
CA ILE A 97 24.93 -13.29 8.99
C ILE A 97 25.94 -14.29 8.39
N GLY A 98 27.20 -13.89 8.26
CA GLY A 98 28.27 -14.76 7.77
C GLY A 98 28.44 -16.01 8.64
N VAL A 99 28.45 -15.82 9.96
CA VAL A 99 28.50 -16.93 10.93
C VAL A 99 27.25 -17.80 10.84
N ALA A 100 26.06 -17.20 10.82
CA ALA A 100 24.79 -17.92 10.82
C ALA A 100 24.56 -18.76 9.55
N LEU A 101 25.00 -18.27 8.39
CA LEU A 101 24.80 -18.93 7.10
C LEU A 101 26.02 -19.74 6.62
N GLY A 102 27.14 -19.70 7.35
CA GLY A 102 28.39 -20.35 6.95
C GLY A 102 29.00 -19.75 5.68
N VAL A 103 28.87 -18.43 5.50
CA VAL A 103 29.38 -17.70 4.32
C VAL A 103 30.34 -16.59 4.74
N GLU A 104 31.24 -16.21 3.83
CA GLU A 104 32.11 -15.05 4.03
C GLU A 104 31.30 -13.75 4.19
N THR A 105 31.74 -12.85 5.08
CA THR A 105 31.12 -11.51 5.28
C THR A 105 31.01 -10.72 3.97
N GLY A 106 32.01 -10.86 3.07
CA GLY A 106 31.98 -10.27 1.73
C GLY A 106 30.86 -10.81 0.84
N THR A 107 30.52 -12.10 0.98
CA THR A 107 29.39 -12.73 0.28
C THR A 107 28.07 -12.15 0.77
N SER A 108 27.90 -11.97 2.09
CA SER A 108 26.71 -11.31 2.67
C SER A 108 26.52 -9.89 2.11
N LYS A 109 27.58 -9.06 2.12
CA LYS A 109 27.55 -7.70 1.53
C LYS A 109 27.15 -7.71 0.05
N ALA A 110 27.74 -8.62 -0.74
CA ALA A 110 27.44 -8.74 -2.16
C ALA A 110 25.99 -9.21 -2.41
N GLN A 111 25.49 -10.16 -1.63
CA GLN A 111 24.11 -10.63 -1.72
C GLN A 111 23.11 -9.53 -1.36
N LEU A 112 23.34 -8.77 -0.28
CA LEU A 112 22.49 -7.64 0.10
C LEU A 112 22.44 -6.56 -0.99
N SER A 113 23.59 -6.21 -1.56
CA SER A 113 23.68 -5.25 -2.67
C SER A 113 22.85 -5.70 -3.88
N ARG A 114 22.96 -6.97 -4.27
CA ARG A 114 22.19 -7.55 -5.39
C ARG A 114 20.70 -7.67 -5.08
N ALA A 115 20.33 -8.00 -3.84
CA ALA A 115 18.94 -8.01 -3.39
C ALA A 115 18.31 -6.62 -3.59
N ARG A 116 18.94 -5.58 -3.03
CA ARG A 116 18.46 -4.19 -3.15
C ARG A 116 18.41 -3.71 -4.60
N ALA A 117 19.39 -4.08 -5.43
CA ALA A 117 19.38 -3.75 -6.85
C ALA A 117 18.18 -4.38 -7.58
N LYS A 118 17.88 -5.66 -7.31
CA LYS A 118 16.70 -6.35 -7.87
C LYS A 118 15.39 -5.74 -7.38
N LEU A 119 15.26 -5.47 -6.08
CA LEU A 119 14.07 -4.83 -5.53
C LEU A 119 13.85 -3.44 -6.15
N ARG A 120 14.90 -2.65 -6.33
CA ARG A 120 14.80 -1.33 -6.99
C ARG A 120 14.26 -1.44 -8.41
N VAL A 121 14.73 -2.41 -9.19
CA VAL A 121 14.23 -2.63 -10.56
C VAL A 121 12.79 -3.15 -10.55
N ALA A 122 12.46 -4.10 -9.67
CA ALA A 122 11.10 -4.62 -9.56
C ALA A 122 10.09 -3.55 -9.11
N LEU A 123 10.55 -2.54 -8.38
CA LEU A 123 9.72 -1.47 -7.85
C LEU A 123 9.81 -0.15 -8.65
N SER A 124 10.72 -0.05 -9.63
CA SER A 124 10.93 1.21 -10.38
C SER A 124 9.76 1.58 -11.28
N ASP A 125 9.03 0.58 -11.77
CA ASP A 125 7.84 0.80 -12.60
C ASP A 125 6.75 1.55 -11.81
N PHE A 126 6.74 1.44 -10.47
CA PHE A 126 5.81 2.20 -9.62
C PHE A 126 6.23 3.63 -9.39
N ALA A 127 7.53 3.92 -9.27
CA ALA A 127 7.97 5.28 -8.97
C ALA A 127 7.55 6.31 -10.05
N GLY A 128 7.28 5.86 -11.28
CA GLY A 128 6.75 6.69 -12.35
C GLY A 128 5.27 7.08 -12.18
N GLU A 129 4.46 6.29 -11.46
CA GLU A 129 3.03 6.54 -11.26
C GLU A 129 2.75 7.62 -10.20
N TRP A 130 3.74 7.97 -9.36
CA TRP A 130 3.62 8.96 -8.28
C TRP A 130 4.21 10.33 -8.63
N VAL A 131 4.70 10.51 -9.86
CA VAL A 131 5.39 11.72 -10.35
C VAL A 131 4.61 12.40 -11.50
N GLN A 132 3.30 12.15 -11.63
CA GLN A 132 2.43 12.91 -12.54
C GLN A 132 1.45 13.80 -11.79
#